data_AF-A0A8T0S3Q4-F1
#
_entry.id   AF-A0A8T0S3Q4-F1
#
_cell.length_a   1.000
_cell.length_b   1.000
_cell.length_c   1.000
_cell.angle_alpha   90.00
_cell.angle_beta   90.00
_cell.angle_gamma   90.00
#
_symmetry.space_group_name_H-M   'P 1'
#
loop_
_entity.id
_entity.type
_entity.pdbx_description
1 polymer ?
#
loop_
_entity_poly.entity_id
_entity_poly.type
_entity_poly.pdbx_seq_one_letter_code
_entity_poly.pdbx_strand_id
1 'polypeptide(L)'
;MLQRDGDIDEDVSHRIKAEWMKWRQASGVLYDKKVPQKLKGKFYRTAIRPAMLYGAECWPTKRRHVQQLSVAEMRMLRWICGHTRMDLVRNDDIRDRLRIAPIEEKIIQHRLRWFGHVQRRPPEAPVHSGILKHDGNMRRGRGRPKLTWKETIRRDLKDWSIPRDLSLDRSAWKAAIHVPEP
;
A
#
# COMPACT_ATOMS: atom_id res chain seq x y z
N MET A 1 9.66 4.91 -10.37
CA MET A 1 10.36 4.93 -11.68
C MET A 1 9.97 3.62 -12.37
N LEU A 2 9.36 3.66 -13.56
CA LEU A 2 8.91 2.44 -14.24
C LEU A 2 10.15 1.68 -14.73
N GLN A 3 10.42 0.51 -14.15
CA GLN A 3 11.51 -0.36 -14.60
C GLN A 3 11.20 -0.85 -16.02
N ARG A 4 12.25 -0.98 -16.85
CA ARG A 4 12.14 -1.49 -18.23
C ARG A 4 11.49 -2.88 -18.31
N ASP A 5 11.60 -3.67 -17.24
CA ASP A 5 11.05 -5.01 -17.15
C ASP A 5 9.64 -5.06 -16.53
N GLY A 6 9.09 -3.94 -16.07
CA GLY A 6 7.78 -3.90 -15.40
C GLY A 6 7.71 -4.67 -14.08
N ASP A 7 8.85 -5.01 -13.46
CA ASP A 7 8.90 -5.49 -12.07
C ASP A 7 8.86 -4.29 -11.11
N ILE A 8 8.53 -4.58 -9.85
CA ILE A 8 8.44 -3.61 -8.76
C ILE A 8 9.39 -3.94 -7.61
N ASP A 9 10.22 -4.98 -7.74
CA ASP A 9 11.10 -5.47 -6.67
C ASP A 9 12.04 -4.37 -6.12
N GLU A 10 12.68 -3.58 -7.00
CA GLU A 10 13.58 -2.51 -6.53
C GLU A 10 12.80 -1.32 -5.97
N ASP A 11 11.63 -0.97 -6.53
CA ASP A 11 10.83 0.14 -6.02
C ASP A 11 10.29 -0.20 -4.63
N VAL A 12 9.80 -1.43 -4.42
CA VAL A 12 9.39 -1.92 -3.09
C VAL A 12 10.57 -1.87 -2.12
N SER A 13 11.74 -2.36 -2.52
CA SER A 13 12.94 -2.34 -1.68
C SER A 13 13.39 -0.91 -1.35
N HIS A 14 13.32 0.00 -2.33
CA HIS A 14 13.65 1.41 -2.15
C HIS A 14 12.66 2.11 -1.21
N ARG A 15 11.36 1.81 -1.31
CA ARG A 15 10.33 2.37 -0.42
C ARG A 15 10.47 1.87 1.02
N ILE A 16 10.78 0.60 1.20
CA ILE A 16 11.11 0.05 2.53
C ILE A 16 12.31 0.80 3.11
N LYS A 17 13.39 1.02 2.34
CA LYS A 17 14.55 1.79 2.79
C LYS A 17 14.16 3.24 3.15
N ALA A 18 13.36 3.90 2.33
CA ALA A 18 12.91 5.27 2.56
C ALA A 18 12.08 5.39 3.86
N GLU A 19 11.19 4.44 4.11
CA GLU A 19 10.43 4.37 5.37
C GLU A 19 11.35 4.15 6.57
N TRP A 20 12.31 3.23 6.50
CA TRP A 20 13.28 3.00 7.57
C TRP A 20 14.11 4.26 7.88
N MET A 21 14.45 5.06 6.87
CA MET A 21 15.11 6.34 7.07
C MET A 21 14.22 7.33 7.85
N LYS A 22 12.93 7.41 7.51
CA LYS A 22 11.95 8.23 8.26
C LYS A 22 11.75 7.74 9.69
N TRP A 23 11.65 6.43 9.88
CA TRP A 23 11.56 5.82 11.19
C TRP A 23 12.79 6.16 12.04
N ARG A 24 14.00 6.07 11.47
CA ARG A 24 15.25 6.32 12.21
C ARG A 24 15.33 7.77 12.69
N GLN A 25 14.92 8.72 11.85
CA GLN A 25 14.82 10.14 12.22
C GLN A 25 13.83 10.38 13.37
N ALA A 26 12.75 9.60 13.44
CA ALA A 26 11.72 9.72 14.47
C ALA A 26 11.95 8.85 15.71
N SER A 27 13.05 8.08 15.74
CA SER A 27 13.30 7.07 16.77
C SER A 27 13.26 7.62 18.19
N GLY A 28 13.72 8.85 18.43
CA GLY A 28 13.64 9.50 19.74
C GLY A 28 12.22 9.57 20.31
N VAL A 29 11.23 9.93 19.49
CA VAL A 29 9.81 9.96 19.89
C VAL A 29 9.22 8.55 19.99
N LEU A 30 9.62 7.67 19.07
CA LEU A 30 9.08 6.32 19.00
C LEU A 30 9.56 5.40 20.13
N TYR A 31 10.77 5.61 20.65
CA TYR A 31 11.31 4.85 21.78
C TYR A 31 10.94 5.44 23.14
N ASP A 32 10.55 6.71 23.21
CA ASP A 32 10.23 7.35 24.48
C ASP A 32 9.02 6.66 25.16
N LYS A 33 9.25 6.09 26.35
CA LYS A 33 8.23 5.40 27.14
C LYS A 33 7.14 6.35 27.65
N LYS A 34 7.43 7.66 27.74
CA LYS A 34 6.46 8.69 28.17
C LYS A 34 5.43 8.99 27.09
N VAL A 35 5.74 8.72 25.82
CA VAL A 35 4.82 8.97 24.71
C VAL A 35 3.78 7.84 24.64
N PRO A 36 2.47 8.14 24.70
CA PRO A 36 1.43 7.12 24.61
C PRO A 36 1.50 6.34 23.30
N GLN A 37 1.29 5.01 23.37
CA GLN A 37 1.26 4.09 22.22
C GLN A 37 0.35 4.60 21.08
N LYS A 38 -0.86 5.08 21.42
CA LYS A 38 -1.81 5.65 20.44
C LYS A 38 -1.22 6.85 19.68
N LEU A 39 -0.44 7.70 20.36
CA LEU A 39 0.20 8.86 19.74
C LEU A 39 1.36 8.43 18.83
N LYS A 40 2.16 7.44 19.25
CA LYS A 40 3.18 6.83 18.39
C LYS A 40 2.57 6.21 17.13
N GLY A 41 1.43 5.54 17.27
CA GLY A 41 0.70 4.99 16.12
C GLY A 41 0.14 6.05 15.19
N LYS A 42 -0.41 7.17 15.73
CA LYS A 42 -0.78 8.34 14.93
C LYS A 42 0.42 8.92 14.19
N PHE A 43 1.55 9.10 14.86
CA PHE A 43 2.79 9.59 14.24
C PHE A 43 3.25 8.67 13.10
N TYR A 44 3.28 7.36 13.32
CA TYR A 44 3.64 6.39 12.30
C TYR A 44 2.77 6.52 11.05
N ARG A 45 1.44 6.56 11.22
CA ARG A 45 0.47 6.69 10.12
C ARG A 45 0.67 7.98 9.32
N THR A 46 1.03 9.09 9.98
CA THR A 46 1.13 10.40 9.34
C THR A 46 2.50 10.68 8.72
N ALA A 47 3.59 10.25 9.36
CA ALA A 47 4.94 10.68 8.98
C ALA A 47 5.80 9.56 8.35
N ILE A 48 5.54 8.30 8.70
CA ILE A 48 6.41 7.17 8.32
C ILE A 48 5.76 6.36 7.20
N ARG A 49 4.56 5.83 7.44
CA ARG A 49 3.82 5.00 6.48
C ARG A 49 3.69 5.62 5.07
N PRO A 50 3.47 6.94 4.89
CA PRO A 50 3.37 7.52 3.56
C PRO A 50 4.64 7.34 2.71
N ALA A 51 5.82 7.24 3.34
CA ALA A 51 7.07 7.00 2.61
C ALA A 51 7.12 5.61 1.95
N MET A 52 6.50 4.62 2.59
CA MET A 52 6.35 3.26 2.06
C MET A 52 5.26 3.20 0.98
N LEU A 53 4.12 3.88 1.20
CA LEU A 53 2.97 3.85 0.30
C LEU A 53 3.13 4.70 -0.96
N TYR A 54 4.17 5.54 -1.03
CA TYR A 54 4.39 6.38 -2.19
C TYR A 54 4.57 5.53 -3.46
N GLY A 55 3.73 5.76 -4.47
CA GLY A 55 3.76 5.04 -5.74
C GLY A 55 3.05 3.67 -5.72
N ALA A 56 2.57 3.20 -4.56
CA ALA A 56 1.90 1.91 -4.43
C ALA A 56 0.61 1.81 -5.25
N GLU A 57 0.00 2.95 -5.57
CA GLU A 57 -1.18 3.05 -6.43
C GLU A 57 -0.98 2.55 -7.86
N CYS A 58 0.26 2.53 -8.35
CA CYS A 58 0.63 2.08 -9.70
C CYS A 58 1.26 0.68 -9.73
N TRP A 59 1.46 0.04 -8.58
CA TRP A 59 2.14 -1.25 -8.52
C TRP A 59 1.21 -2.44 -8.83
N PRO A 60 1.59 -3.33 -9.77
CA PRO A 60 0.99 -4.65 -9.88
C PRO A 60 1.50 -5.57 -8.75
N THR A 61 0.92 -5.45 -7.55
CA THR A 61 1.42 -6.16 -6.37
C THR A 61 1.09 -7.66 -6.39
N LYS A 62 2.14 -8.49 -6.45
CA LYS A 62 2.13 -9.92 -6.09
C LYS A 62 2.18 -10.11 -4.57
N ARG A 63 1.74 -11.28 -4.09
CA ARG A 63 1.78 -11.65 -2.65
C ARG A 63 3.15 -11.45 -2.01
N ARG A 64 4.25 -11.79 -2.71
CA ARG A 64 5.62 -11.59 -2.19
C ARG A 64 5.92 -10.14 -1.78
N HIS A 65 5.45 -9.16 -2.57
CA HIS A 65 5.74 -7.75 -2.31
C HIS A 65 4.92 -7.23 -1.13
N VAL A 66 3.64 -7.63 -1.06
CA VAL A 66 2.79 -7.33 0.09
C VAL A 66 3.39 -7.93 1.37
N GLN A 67 3.86 -9.17 1.31
CA GLN A 67 4.53 -9.81 2.44
C GLN A 67 5.79 -9.06 2.88
N GLN A 68 6.64 -8.63 1.94
CA GLN A 68 7.84 -7.84 2.24
C GLN A 68 7.49 -6.54 2.97
N LEU A 69 6.47 -5.82 2.49
CA LEU A 69 5.98 -4.58 3.10
C LEU A 69 5.42 -4.83 4.49
N SER A 70 4.57 -5.86 4.64
CA SER A 70 3.99 -6.28 5.92
C SER A 70 5.05 -6.67 6.95
N VAL A 71 6.11 -7.36 6.55
CA VAL A 71 7.22 -7.72 7.44
C VAL A 71 7.99 -6.49 7.90
N ALA A 72 8.28 -5.55 6.98
CA ALA A 72 8.96 -4.31 7.31
C ALA A 72 8.13 -3.45 8.29
N GLU A 73 6.83 -3.26 8.01
CA GLU A 73 5.90 -2.55 8.89
C GLU A 73 5.86 -3.21 10.28
N MET A 74 5.57 -4.52 10.35
CA MET A 74 5.44 -5.20 11.65
C MET A 74 6.73 -5.17 12.47
N ARG A 75 7.91 -5.17 11.83
CA ARG A 75 9.17 -5.00 12.54
C ARG A 75 9.26 -3.62 13.21
N MET A 76 8.91 -2.56 12.49
CA MET A 76 8.87 -1.21 13.05
C MET A 76 7.82 -1.07 14.15
N LEU A 77 6.60 -1.59 13.95
CA LEU A 77 5.53 -1.52 14.94
C LEU A 77 5.89 -2.26 16.23
N ARG A 78 6.51 -3.45 16.12
CA ARG A 78 7.00 -4.19 17.29
C ARG A 78 8.05 -3.38 18.06
N TRP A 79 8.98 -2.74 17.35
CA TRP A 79 10.00 -1.91 17.99
C TRP A 79 9.41 -0.69 18.70
N ILE A 80 8.41 -0.04 18.11
CA ILE A 80 7.63 1.04 18.74
C ILE A 80 7.01 0.57 20.06
N CYS A 81 6.50 -0.66 20.07
CA CYS A 81 5.91 -1.28 21.26
C CYS A 81 6.94 -1.85 22.25
N GLY A 82 8.23 -1.87 21.91
CA GLY A 82 9.27 -2.52 22.73
C GLY A 82 9.22 -4.04 22.71
N HIS A 83 8.57 -4.64 21.70
CA HIS A 83 8.42 -6.08 21.58
C HIS A 83 9.43 -6.72 20.64
N THR A 84 9.88 -7.91 21.00
CA THR A 84 10.71 -8.78 20.16
C THR A 84 9.88 -9.89 19.50
N ARG A 85 10.53 -10.75 18.71
CA ARG A 85 9.90 -11.98 18.21
C ARG A 85 9.71 -13.03 19.31
N MET A 86 10.52 -12.99 20.37
CA MET A 86 10.47 -13.98 21.47
C MET A 86 9.27 -13.76 22.40
N ASP A 87 8.69 -12.55 22.38
CA ASP A 87 7.54 -12.22 23.23
C ASP A 87 6.24 -12.91 22.76
N LEU A 88 6.26 -13.55 21.58
CA LEU A 88 5.14 -14.30 20.97
C LEU A 88 3.80 -13.53 20.89
N VAL A 89 3.82 -12.21 21.03
CA VAL A 89 2.66 -11.33 20.86
C VAL A 89 2.14 -11.41 19.43
N ARG A 90 0.82 -11.52 19.24
CA ARG A 90 0.23 -11.61 17.88
C ARG A 90 0.40 -10.28 17.14
N ASN A 91 0.45 -10.35 15.80
CA ASN A 91 0.58 -9.14 14.99
C ASN A 91 -0.63 -8.21 15.14
N ASP A 92 -1.81 -8.78 15.32
CA ASP A 92 -3.06 -8.01 15.47
C ASP A 92 -3.08 -7.25 16.80
N ASP A 93 -2.63 -7.87 17.90
CA ASP A 93 -2.48 -7.19 19.20
C ASP A 93 -1.56 -5.95 19.11
N ILE A 94 -0.47 -6.03 18.33
CA ILE A 94 0.45 -4.91 18.12
C ILE A 94 -0.25 -3.79 17.33
N ARG A 95 -1.01 -4.16 16.29
CA ARG A 95 -1.77 -3.20 15.47
C ARG A 95 -2.87 -2.52 16.27
N ASP A 96 -3.59 -3.25 17.11
CA ASP A 96 -4.67 -2.73 17.96
C ASP A 96 -4.16 -1.75 19.02
N ARG A 97 -2.99 -2.04 19.62
CA ARG A 97 -2.33 -1.13 20.57
C ARG A 97 -1.97 0.20 19.92
N LEU A 98 -1.51 0.17 18.67
CA LEU A 98 -1.11 1.35 17.93
C LEU A 98 -2.24 1.99 17.12
N ARG A 99 -3.40 1.34 17.00
CA ARG A 99 -4.55 1.80 16.19
C ARG A 99 -4.16 1.94 14.71
N ILE A 100 -3.58 0.86 14.18
CA ILE A 100 -2.97 0.82 12.84
C ILE A 100 -3.60 -0.31 12.02
N ALA A 101 -4.26 0.06 10.92
CA ALA A 101 -4.76 -0.92 9.94
C ALA A 101 -3.61 -1.62 9.19
N PRO A 102 -3.77 -2.86 8.70
CA PRO A 102 -2.75 -3.55 7.92
C PRO A 102 -2.30 -2.78 6.66
N ILE A 103 -1.00 -2.81 6.35
CA ILE A 103 -0.46 -2.14 5.14
C ILE A 103 -1.09 -2.65 3.84
N GLU A 104 -1.44 -3.94 3.77
CA GLU A 104 -2.06 -4.56 2.60
C GLU A 104 -3.35 -3.84 2.21
N GLU A 105 -4.24 -3.63 3.17
CA GLU A 105 -5.49 -2.92 2.97
C GLU A 105 -5.25 -1.47 2.55
N LYS A 106 -4.23 -0.81 3.12
CA LYS A 106 -3.86 0.56 2.73
C LYS A 106 -3.32 0.65 1.30
N ILE A 107 -2.54 -0.33 0.85
CA ILE A 107 -2.09 -0.41 -0.54
C ILE A 107 -3.29 -0.52 -1.48
N ILE A 108 -4.23 -1.43 -1.17
CA ILE A 108 -5.46 -1.61 -1.97
C ILE A 108 -6.29 -0.32 -1.97
N GLN A 109 -6.50 0.30 -0.81
CA GLN A 109 -7.19 1.58 -0.69
C GLN A 109 -6.57 2.67 -1.57
N HIS A 110 -5.25 2.83 -1.54
CA HIS A 110 -4.55 3.83 -2.35
C HIS A 110 -4.72 3.56 -3.85
N ARG A 111 -4.57 2.30 -4.26
CA ARG A 111 -4.72 1.88 -5.65
C ARG A 111 -6.15 2.05 -6.17
N LEU A 112 -7.16 1.71 -5.37
CA LEU A 112 -8.57 1.93 -5.72
C LEU A 112 -8.95 3.43 -5.69
N ARG A 113 -8.37 4.22 -4.79
CA ARG A 113 -8.53 5.68 -4.79
C ARG A 113 -8.03 6.29 -6.10
N TRP A 114 -6.85 5.87 -6.55
CA TRP A 114 -6.29 6.28 -7.83
C TRP A 114 -7.14 5.78 -9.02
N PHE A 115 -7.56 4.52 -9.01
CA PHE A 115 -8.43 3.97 -10.05
C PHE A 115 -9.73 4.76 -10.20
N GLY A 116 -10.41 5.07 -9.10
CA GLY A 116 -11.61 5.90 -9.15
C GLY A 116 -11.32 7.30 -9.67
N HIS A 117 -10.16 7.89 -9.32
CA HIS A 117 -9.75 9.16 -9.92
C HIS A 117 -9.63 9.04 -11.44
N VAL A 118 -8.96 8.00 -11.96
CA VAL A 118 -8.78 7.77 -13.40
C VAL A 118 -10.12 7.54 -14.11
N GLN A 119 -11.05 6.74 -13.55
CA GLN A 119 -12.35 6.47 -14.18
C GLN A 119 -13.21 7.73 -14.36
N ARG A 120 -13.06 8.71 -13.46
CA ARG A 120 -13.82 9.98 -13.53
C ARG A 120 -13.18 11.04 -14.43
N ARG A 121 -12.01 10.77 -15.03
CA ARG A 121 -11.36 11.69 -15.98
C ARG A 121 -11.90 11.45 -17.39
N PRO A 122 -12.02 12.51 -18.22
CA PRO A 122 -12.46 12.38 -19.61
C PRO A 122 -11.52 11.45 -20.40
N PRO A 123 -12.01 10.66 -21.38
CA PRO A 123 -11.22 9.70 -22.14
C PRO A 123 -9.97 10.28 -22.82
N GLU A 124 -10.01 11.56 -23.16
CA GLU A 124 -8.94 12.32 -23.82
C GLU A 124 -7.81 12.68 -22.85
N ALA A 125 -8.02 12.51 -21.54
CA ALA A 125 -7.02 12.84 -20.54
C ALA A 125 -5.76 11.94 -20.67
N PRO A 126 -4.55 12.51 -20.55
CA PRO A 126 -3.29 11.77 -20.65
C PRO A 126 -3.15 10.58 -19.68
N VAL A 127 -3.92 10.59 -18.59
CA VAL A 127 -3.96 9.49 -17.60
C VAL A 127 -4.46 8.17 -18.21
N HIS A 128 -5.32 8.24 -19.24
CA HIS A 128 -5.81 7.05 -19.93
C HIS A 128 -4.76 6.49 -20.90
N SER A 129 -3.97 7.34 -21.54
CA SER A 129 -2.91 6.90 -22.48
C SER A 129 -1.74 6.20 -21.77
N GLY A 130 -1.33 6.65 -20.59
CA GLY A 130 -0.18 6.06 -19.88
C GLY A 130 -0.45 4.73 -19.16
N ILE A 131 -1.71 4.47 -18.77
CA ILE A 131 -2.06 3.35 -17.88
C ILE A 131 -2.96 2.31 -18.57
N LEU A 132 -3.82 2.72 -19.51
CA LEU A 132 -4.75 1.81 -20.20
C LEU A 132 -4.25 1.36 -21.57
N LYS A 133 -3.38 2.12 -22.25
CA LYS A 133 -2.85 1.80 -23.58
C LYS A 133 -1.48 1.09 -23.53
N HIS A 134 -1.29 0.15 -22.60
CA HIS A 134 -0.23 -0.84 -22.83
C HIS A 134 -0.75 -1.78 -23.91
N ASP A 135 -0.42 -1.46 -25.16
CA ASP A 135 -0.83 -2.21 -26.34
C ASP A 135 -0.50 -3.69 -26.18
N GLY A 136 -1.50 -4.53 -26.44
CA GLY A 136 -1.36 -5.99 -26.48
C GLY A 136 -0.45 -6.51 -27.61
N ASN A 137 0.27 -5.62 -28.30
CA ASN A 137 1.09 -5.93 -29.47
C ASN A 137 2.58 -6.20 -29.17
N MET A 138 3.03 -6.14 -27.91
CA MET A 138 4.35 -6.68 -27.57
C MET A 138 4.32 -8.21 -27.66
N ARG A 139 5.20 -8.79 -28.50
CA ARG A 139 5.43 -10.24 -28.59
C ARG A 139 5.59 -10.81 -27.18
N ARG A 140 4.60 -11.60 -26.74
CA ARG A 140 4.62 -12.24 -25.43
C ARG A 140 5.84 -13.16 -25.37
N GLY A 141 6.72 -12.93 -24.41
CA GLY A 141 7.82 -13.87 -24.12
C GLY A 141 7.29 -15.24 -23.71
N ARG A 142 8.12 -16.27 -23.82
CA ARG A 142 7.81 -17.61 -23.27
C ARG A 142 7.69 -17.54 -21.74
N GLY A 143 6.66 -18.17 -21.18
CA GLY A 143 6.45 -18.26 -19.72
C GLY A 143 5.13 -17.64 -19.23
N ARG A 144 4.94 -17.58 -17.91
CA ARG A 144 3.73 -17.02 -17.28
C ARG A 144 3.66 -15.50 -17.54
N PRO A 145 2.52 -14.97 -18.04
CA PRO A 145 2.34 -13.53 -18.22
C PRO A 145 2.58 -12.74 -16.93
N LYS A 146 3.21 -11.57 -17.04
CA LYS A 146 3.42 -10.66 -15.92
C LYS A 146 2.06 -10.10 -15.47
N LEU A 147 1.88 -10.00 -14.15
CA LEU A 147 0.68 -9.40 -13.56
C LEU A 147 0.58 -7.94 -13.98
N THR A 148 -0.52 -7.57 -14.62
CA THR A 148 -0.77 -6.19 -15.05
C THR A 148 -1.48 -5.39 -13.96
N TRP A 149 -1.38 -4.06 -14.06
CA TRP A 149 -2.13 -3.17 -13.16
C TRP A 149 -3.64 -3.37 -13.30
N LYS A 150 -4.16 -3.54 -14.53
CA LYS A 150 -5.58 -3.83 -14.79
C LYS A 150 -6.06 -5.12 -14.12
N GLU A 151 -5.28 -6.19 -14.19
CA GLU A 151 -5.60 -7.45 -13.50
C GLU A 151 -5.58 -7.29 -11.98
N THR A 152 -4.64 -6.50 -11.47
CA THR A 152 -4.55 -6.21 -10.03
C THR A 152 -5.79 -5.46 -9.55
N ILE A 153 -6.25 -4.44 -10.28
CA ILE A 153 -7.49 -3.73 -9.99
C ILE A 153 -8.70 -4.68 -10.02
N ARG A 154 -8.81 -5.54 -11.04
CA ARG A 154 -9.91 -6.51 -11.12
C ARG A 154 -9.94 -7.44 -9.91
N ARG A 155 -8.76 -7.88 -9.44
CA ARG A 155 -8.65 -8.70 -8.22
C ARG A 155 -9.10 -7.91 -7.00
N ASP A 156 -8.60 -6.70 -6.80
CA ASP A 156 -8.97 -5.88 -5.64
C ASP A 156 -10.47 -5.58 -5.57
N LEU A 157 -11.09 -5.24 -6.71
CA LEU A 157 -12.55 -5.01 -6.79
C LEU A 157 -13.33 -6.27 -6.44
N LYS A 158 -12.86 -7.43 -6.89
CA LYS A 158 -13.48 -8.72 -6.56
C LYS A 158 -13.32 -9.04 -5.08
N ASP A 159 -12.11 -8.90 -4.54
CA ASP A 159 -11.79 -9.22 -3.15
C ASP A 159 -12.58 -8.32 -2.18
N TRP A 160 -12.83 -7.06 -2.54
CA TRP A 160 -13.63 -6.12 -1.73
C TRP A 160 -15.11 -6.09 -2.12
N SER A 161 -15.53 -6.89 -3.10
CA SER A 161 -16.91 -6.92 -3.62
C SER A 161 -17.44 -5.54 -4.04
N ILE A 162 -16.58 -4.70 -4.63
CA ILE A 162 -16.92 -3.34 -5.07
C ILE A 162 -17.23 -3.37 -6.57
N PRO A 163 -18.42 -2.96 -7.01
CA PRO A 163 -18.76 -2.94 -8.42
C PRO A 163 -18.05 -1.75 -9.10
N ARG A 164 -17.62 -1.95 -10.36
CA ARG A 164 -16.70 -1.02 -11.05
C ARG A 164 -17.36 0.34 -11.34
N ASP A 165 -18.63 0.32 -11.70
CA ASP A 165 -19.51 1.47 -11.96
C ASP A 165 -19.66 2.40 -10.76
N LEU A 166 -19.54 1.89 -9.53
CA LEU A 166 -19.51 2.70 -8.31
C LEU A 166 -18.42 3.77 -8.33
N SER A 167 -17.37 3.60 -9.14
CA SER A 167 -16.30 4.59 -9.29
C SER A 167 -16.77 5.93 -9.85
N LEU A 168 -17.95 6.01 -10.47
CA LEU A 168 -18.52 7.27 -10.95
C LEU A 168 -19.10 8.11 -9.81
N ASP A 169 -19.70 7.49 -8.79
CA ASP A 169 -20.15 8.17 -7.57
C ASP A 169 -18.96 8.39 -6.62
N ARG A 170 -18.52 9.65 -6.50
CA ARG A 170 -17.38 10.00 -5.64
C ARG A 170 -17.63 9.68 -4.16
N SER A 171 -18.85 9.85 -3.69
CA SER A 171 -19.22 9.71 -2.28
C SER A 171 -19.29 8.22 -1.90
N ALA A 172 -20.05 7.43 -2.67
CA ALA A 172 -20.16 6.00 -2.48
C ALA A 172 -18.82 5.29 -2.71
N TRP A 173 -18.03 5.72 -3.70
CA TRP A 173 -16.68 5.21 -3.92
C TRP A 173 -15.78 5.44 -2.71
N LYS A 174 -15.77 6.67 -2.17
CA LYS A 174 -14.93 7.02 -1.01
C LYS A 174 -15.29 6.19 0.21
N ALA A 175 -16.58 5.93 0.44
CA ALA A 175 -17.07 5.10 1.52
C ALA A 175 -16.67 3.62 1.32
N ALA A 176 -16.90 3.08 0.13
CA ALA A 176 -16.60 1.68 -0.19
C ALA A 176 -15.11 1.33 -0.08
N ILE A 177 -14.20 2.25 -0.44
CA ILE A 177 -12.76 2.01 -0.35
C ILE A 177 -12.15 2.40 1.00
N HIS A 178 -12.94 2.87 1.96
CA HIS A 178 -12.41 3.39 3.21
C HIS A 178 -11.94 2.25 4.13
N VAL A 179 -10.63 2.19 4.37
CA VAL A 179 -10.05 1.30 5.40
C VAL A 179 -9.99 2.08 6.71
N PRO A 180 -10.84 1.74 7.71
CA PRO A 180 -10.81 2.38 9.01
C PRO A 180 -9.50 2.06 9.72
N GLU A 181 -9.05 2.96 10.58
CA GLU A 181 -7.99 2.62 11.53
C GLU A 181 -8.67 2.01 12.77
N PRO A 182 -8.14 0.91 13.35
CA PRO A 182 -8.67 0.31 14.57
C PRO A 182 -8.75 1.28 15.75
#